data_AF-A0A8J7MJK8-F1
#
_entry.id   AF-A0A8J7MJK8-F1
#
_cell.length_a   1.000
_cell.length_b   1.000
_cell.length_c   1.000
_cell.angle_alpha   90.00
_cell.angle_beta   90.00
_cell.angle_gamma   90.00
#
_symmetry.space_group_name_H-M   'P 1'
#
loop_
_entity.id
_entity.type
_entity.pdbx_description
1 polymer ?
#
loop_
_entity_poly.entity_id
_entity_poly.type
_entity_poly.pdbx_seq_one_letter_code
_entity_poly.pdbx_strand_id
1 'polypeptide(L)'
;MWTYPHFCHHNPKHKDPWYLVSNIDYPPEVIRLYKKRFSIETLFGDLKSRGFNIHKSKLRAPDRVSRLLIAVCLAYLFTVLAGLNSNKIDLKTLKKICRQDQPSHFSIFCIGKMRWHAYFEFHDFYSNIFKELLLDLKSVRF
;
A
#
# COMPACT_ATOMS: atom_id res chain seq x y z
N MET A 1 -12.75 -35.05 11.04
CA MET A 1 -11.65 -34.55 11.90
C MET A 1 -10.74 -33.72 11.00
N TRP A 2 -10.80 -32.38 11.06
CA TRP A 2 -9.98 -31.52 10.20
C TRP A 2 -8.61 -31.34 10.86
N THR A 3 -7.61 -32.13 10.46
CA THR A 3 -6.22 -31.89 10.86
C THR A 3 -5.64 -30.82 9.94
N TYR A 4 -5.58 -29.57 10.40
CA TYR A 4 -4.93 -28.52 9.62
C TYR A 4 -3.41 -28.77 9.59
N PRO A 5 -2.77 -28.70 8.42
CA PRO A 5 -1.33 -28.81 8.33
C PRO A 5 -0.69 -27.62 9.08
N HIS A 6 0.18 -27.96 10.02
CA HIS A 6 0.97 -26.99 10.80
C HIS A 6 2.41 -27.06 10.30
N PHE A 7 2.97 -25.90 9.99
CA PHE A 7 4.31 -25.80 9.42
C PHE A 7 5.21 -24.98 10.35
N CYS A 8 6.39 -25.49 10.66
CA CYS A 8 7.42 -24.73 11.37
C CYS A 8 8.38 -24.09 10.35
N HIS A 9 8.48 -22.76 10.36
CA HIS A 9 9.48 -22.03 9.60
C HIS A 9 10.45 -21.34 10.55
N HIS A 10 11.72 -21.73 10.51
CA HIS A 10 12.77 -21.04 11.26
C HIS A 10 13.59 -20.15 10.32
N ASN A 11 13.64 -18.86 10.63
CA ASN A 11 14.53 -17.91 9.97
C ASN A 11 15.70 -17.65 10.93
N PRO A 12 16.97 -17.83 10.52
CA PRO A 12 18.14 -17.64 11.39
C PRO A 12 18.24 -16.26 12.05
N LYS A 13 17.52 -15.26 11.53
CA LYS A 13 17.44 -13.91 12.09
C LYS A 13 16.54 -13.80 13.33
N HIS A 14 15.73 -14.82 13.62
CA HIS A 14 14.80 -14.84 14.74
C HIS A 14 15.18 -15.95 15.71
N LYS A 15 15.17 -15.64 17.01
CA LYS A 15 15.54 -16.59 18.07
C LYS A 15 14.63 -17.81 18.10
N ASP A 16 13.34 -17.60 17.83
CA ASP A 16 12.31 -18.64 17.88
C ASP A 16 11.71 -18.91 16.48
N PRO A 17 11.34 -20.17 16.17
CA PRO A 17 10.68 -20.51 14.91
C PRO A 17 9.25 -19.97 14.86
N TRP A 18 8.77 -19.69 13.65
CA TRP A 18 7.37 -19.33 13.40
C TRP A 18 6.55 -20.60 13.14
N TYR A 19 5.45 -20.73 13.87
CA TYR A 19 4.45 -21.76 13.62
C TYR A 19 3.34 -21.16 12.75
N LEU A 20 3.18 -21.70 11.55
CA LEU A 20 2.18 -21.26 10.57
C LEU A 20 1.10 -22.33 10.46
N VAL A 21 -0.15 -21.93 10.64
CA VAL A 21 -1.33 -22.78 10.41
C VAL A 21 -2.01 -22.28 9.15
N SER A 22 -2.25 -23.18 8.20
CA SER A 22 -2.88 -22.83 6.93
C SER A 22 -3.81 -23.94 6.46
N ASN A 23 -4.78 -23.57 5.62
CA ASN A 23 -5.58 -24.50 4.84
C ASN A 23 -4.91 -24.90 3.50
N ILE A 24 -3.69 -24.40 3.25
CA ILE A 24 -2.88 -24.72 2.07
C ILE A 24 -1.91 -25.84 2.44
N ASP A 25 -1.91 -26.91 1.64
CA ASP A 25 -1.12 -28.12 1.91
C ASP A 25 0.32 -28.07 1.33
N TYR A 26 0.77 -26.90 0.90
CA TYR A 26 2.09 -26.70 0.31
C TYR A 26 2.94 -25.68 1.10
N PRO A 27 3.86 -26.13 1.99
CA PRO A 27 4.62 -25.26 2.89
C PRO A 27 5.40 -24.11 2.22
N PRO A 28 6.09 -24.32 1.07
CA PRO A 28 6.80 -23.23 0.39
C PRO A 28 5.88 -22.09 -0.04
N GLU A 29 4.64 -22.40 -0.46
CA GLU A 29 3.66 -21.37 -0.79
C GLU A 29 3.12 -20.67 0.46
N VAL A 30 2.84 -21.39 1.54
CA VAL A 30 2.44 -20.79 2.82
C VAL A 30 3.48 -19.78 3.30
N ILE A 31 4.76 -20.14 3.26
CA ILE A 31 5.86 -19.23 3.63
C ILE A 31 5.92 -18.03 2.68
N ARG A 32 5.79 -18.25 1.37
CA ARG A 32 5.80 -17.17 0.35
C ARG A 32 4.66 -16.18 0.57
N LEU A 33 3.45 -16.67 0.88
CA LEU A 33 2.29 -15.84 1.17
C LEU A 33 2.45 -15.12 2.51
N TYR A 34 2.95 -15.81 3.54
CA TYR A 34 3.17 -15.23 4.86
C TYR A 34 4.19 -14.08 4.81
N LYS A 35 5.23 -14.16 3.97
CA LYS A 35 6.17 -13.05 3.75
C LYS A 35 5.49 -11.77 3.27
N LYS A 36 4.37 -11.86 2.53
CA LYS A 36 3.59 -10.69 2.09
C LYS A 36 2.86 -9.98 3.24
N ARG A 37 2.76 -10.58 4.42
CA ARG A 37 2.12 -9.98 5.61
C ARG A 37 2.74 -8.62 5.94
N PHE A 38 4.06 -8.49 5.85
CA PHE A 38 4.78 -7.25 6.18
C PHE A 38 4.42 -6.08 5.24
N SER A 39 3.87 -6.35 4.06
CA SER A 39 3.44 -5.28 3.14
C SER A 39 2.36 -4.38 3.74
N ILE A 40 1.54 -4.90 4.68
CA ILE A 40 0.51 -4.09 5.35
C ILE A 40 1.10 -3.04 6.29
N GLU A 41 2.30 -3.27 6.84
CA GLU A 41 2.99 -2.29 7.69
C GLU A 41 3.40 -1.05 6.88
N THR A 42 3.82 -1.28 5.63
CA THR A 42 4.11 -0.19 4.68
C THR A 42 2.86 0.64 4.40
N LEU A 43 1.71 -0.03 4.16
CA LEU A 43 0.43 0.66 4.01
C LEU A 43 0.10 1.50 5.26
N PHE A 44 0.18 0.92 6.46
CA PHE A 44 -0.10 1.67 7.69
C PHE A 44 0.86 2.85 7.93
N GLY A 45 2.12 2.72 7.55
CA GLY A 45 3.08 3.83 7.61
C GLY A 45 2.72 4.99 6.66
N ASP A 46 2.25 4.66 5.45
CA ASP A 46 1.84 5.62 4.42
C ASP A 46 0.52 6.32 4.77
N LEU A 47 -0.39 5.57 5.39
CA LEU A 47 -1.62 6.07 5.99
C LEU A 47 -1.34 7.03 7.16
N LYS A 48 -0.35 6.74 8.01
CA LYS A 48 0.01 7.58 9.16
C LYS A 48 0.96 8.73 8.75
N SER A 49 2.21 8.69 9.19
CA SER A 49 3.12 9.83 9.18
C SER A 49 3.77 10.11 7.83
N ARG A 50 3.80 9.14 6.90
CA ARG A 50 4.48 9.30 5.60
C ARG A 50 3.60 9.92 4.51
N GLY A 51 2.28 9.78 4.60
CA GLY A 51 1.33 10.23 3.59
C GLY A 51 0.18 11.06 4.16
N PHE A 52 -0.90 10.38 4.56
CA PHE A 52 -2.20 11.00 4.78
C PHE A 52 -2.42 11.57 6.18
N ASN A 53 -1.51 11.33 7.12
CA ASN A 53 -1.57 11.89 8.48
C ASN A 53 -2.91 11.65 9.20
N ILE A 54 -3.53 10.49 9.01
CA ILE A 54 -4.90 10.23 9.49
C ILE A 54 -5.01 10.41 11.01
N HIS A 55 -3.93 10.13 11.75
CA HIS A 55 -3.83 10.32 13.21
C HIS A 55 -3.98 11.80 13.65
N LYS A 56 -3.73 12.76 12.74
CA LYS A 56 -3.93 14.20 13.01
C LYS A 56 -5.37 14.67 12.83
N SER A 57 -6.24 13.86 12.21
CA SER A 57 -7.65 14.22 11.98
C SER A 57 -8.46 14.37 13.28
N LYS A 58 -7.97 13.79 14.40
CA LYS A 58 -8.63 13.76 15.72
C LYS A 58 -10.10 13.30 15.70
N LEU A 59 -10.51 12.58 14.65
CA LEU A 59 -11.87 12.04 14.53
C LEU A 59 -12.08 10.96 15.59
N ARG A 60 -13.15 11.11 16.39
CA ARG A 60 -13.53 10.16 17.45
C ARG A 60 -14.79 9.36 17.13
N ALA A 61 -15.65 9.87 16.25
CA ALA A 61 -16.87 9.18 15.86
C ALA A 61 -16.57 8.05 14.85
N PRO A 62 -16.95 6.79 15.14
CA PRO A 62 -16.57 5.63 14.33
C PRO A 62 -17.05 5.74 12.88
N ASP A 63 -18.26 6.23 12.64
CA ASP A 63 -18.80 6.39 11.27
C ASP A 63 -17.99 7.38 10.43
N ARG A 64 -17.45 8.43 11.08
CA ARG A 64 -16.61 9.45 10.41
C ARG A 64 -15.23 8.90 10.11
N VAL A 65 -14.68 8.08 11.02
CA VAL A 65 -13.41 7.37 10.80
C VAL A 65 -13.55 6.38 9.65
N SER A 66 -14.64 5.61 9.59
CA SER A 66 -14.91 4.68 8.48
C SER A 66 -14.97 5.40 7.13
N ARG A 67 -15.70 6.52 7.04
CA ARG A 67 -15.75 7.34 5.82
C ARG A 67 -14.39 7.90 5.43
N LEU A 68 -13.63 8.41 6.41
CA LEU A 68 -12.27 8.91 6.16
C LEU A 68 -11.35 7.79 5.67
N LEU A 69 -11.42 6.59 6.27
CA LEU A 69 -10.60 5.46 5.85
C LEU A 69 -10.91 5.04 4.42
N ILE A 70 -12.19 4.98 4.02
CA ILE A 70 -12.57 4.68 2.63
C ILE A 70 -11.97 5.71 1.67
N ALA A 71 -12.14 7.01 1.97
CA ALA A 71 -11.61 8.08 1.15
C ALA A 71 -10.07 8.03 1.05
N VAL A 72 -9.39 7.75 2.15
CA VAL A 72 -7.94 7.64 2.19
C VAL A 72 -7.44 6.38 1.46
N CYS A 73 -8.14 5.25 1.57
CA CYS A 73 -7.82 4.05 0.81
C CYS A 73 -7.92 4.29 -0.70
N LEU A 74 -8.98 4.99 -1.16
CA LEU A 74 -9.11 5.39 -2.56
C LEU A 74 -7.98 6.34 -2.98
N ALA A 75 -7.69 7.37 -2.18
CA ALA A 75 -6.58 8.30 -2.46
C ALA A 75 -5.21 7.58 -2.51
N TYR A 76 -5.01 6.58 -1.66
CA TYR A 76 -3.82 5.74 -1.65
C TYR A 76 -3.70 4.94 -2.95
N LEU A 77 -4.79 4.31 -3.41
CA LEU A 77 -4.81 3.57 -4.68
C LEU A 77 -4.44 4.49 -5.85
N PHE A 78 -5.05 5.68 -5.94
CA PHE A 78 -4.69 6.65 -6.99
C PHE A 78 -3.22 7.07 -6.93
N THR A 79 -2.69 7.27 -5.72
CA THR A 79 -1.28 7.60 -5.52
C THR A 79 -0.37 6.47 -5.99
N VAL A 80 -0.68 5.21 -5.64
CA VAL A 80 0.10 4.05 -6.10
C VAL A 80 0.02 3.89 -7.62
N LEU A 81 -1.15 4.05 -8.23
CA LEU A 81 -1.32 3.99 -9.69
C LEU A 81 -0.50 5.07 -10.40
N ALA A 82 -0.53 6.31 -9.89
CA ALA A 82 0.33 7.38 -10.39
C ALA A 82 1.82 7.03 -10.27
N GLY A 83 2.19 6.32 -9.19
CA GLY A 83 3.53 5.80 -8.98
C GLY A 83 3.93 4.70 -9.98
N LEU A 84 3.06 3.75 -10.26
CA LEU A 84 3.31 2.66 -11.20
C LEU A 84 3.48 3.14 -12.65
N ASN A 85 2.72 4.16 -13.05
CA ASN A 85 2.85 4.76 -14.39
C ASN A 85 4.11 5.62 -14.56
N SER A 86 4.96 5.69 -13.54
CA SER A 86 6.22 6.44 -13.55
C SER A 86 7.34 5.65 -14.23
N ASN A 87 7.23 5.35 -15.52
CA ASN A 87 8.29 4.63 -16.24
C ASN A 87 9.61 5.41 -16.39
N LYS A 88 9.65 6.68 -15.98
CA LYS A 88 10.83 7.57 -16.07
C LYS A 88 10.80 8.59 -14.94
N ILE A 89 11.50 8.33 -13.85
CA ILE A 89 11.81 9.36 -12.85
C ILE A 89 13.29 9.64 -12.97
N ASP A 90 13.64 10.91 -13.19
CA ASP A 90 15.03 11.32 -13.29
C ASP A 90 15.76 11.05 -11.96
N LEU A 91 16.91 10.39 -12.05
CA LEU A 91 17.79 10.05 -10.93
C LEU A 91 18.22 11.29 -10.14
N LYS A 92 18.27 12.47 -10.78
CA LYS A 92 18.54 13.76 -10.12
C LYS A 92 17.43 14.17 -9.14
N THR A 93 16.18 13.96 -9.52
CA THR A 93 15.02 14.23 -8.66
C THR A 93 14.98 13.26 -7.47
N LEU A 94 15.34 11.98 -7.70
CA LEU A 94 15.45 10.99 -6.63
C LEU A 94 16.49 11.41 -5.58
N LYS A 95 17.68 11.85 -6.01
CA LYS A 95 18.77 12.27 -5.10
C LYS A 95 18.43 13.46 -4.20
N LYS A 96 17.58 14.39 -4.65
CA LYS A 96 17.18 15.59 -3.87
C LYS A 96 16.24 15.26 -2.71
N ILE A 97 15.59 14.10 -2.77
CA ILE A 97 14.53 13.69 -1.85
C ILE A 97 14.97 12.49 -1.01
N CYS A 98 16.03 11.78 -1.43
CA CYS A 98 16.67 10.75 -0.62
C CYS A 98 17.05 11.30 0.76
N ARG A 99 16.60 10.63 1.82
CA ARG A 99 17.42 10.59 3.04
C ARG A 99 18.71 9.86 2.66
N GLN A 100 19.84 10.48 2.94
CA GLN A 100 21.18 10.07 2.52
C GLN A 100 21.53 8.64 2.98
N ASP A 101 20.80 8.15 3.99
CA ASP A 101 20.98 6.89 4.70
C ASP A 101 20.29 5.68 4.02
N GLN A 102 19.37 5.89 3.07
CA GLN A 102 18.67 4.79 2.36
C GLN A 102 18.28 5.15 0.90
N PRO A 103 19.23 5.11 -0.04
CA PRO A 103 19.03 5.59 -1.41
C PRO A 103 18.19 4.66 -2.33
N SER A 104 17.92 3.41 -1.93
CA SER A 104 17.48 2.34 -2.84
C SER A 104 16.00 1.89 -2.73
N HIS A 105 15.20 2.47 -1.83
CA HIS A 105 13.82 2.00 -1.59
C HIS A 105 12.81 3.13 -1.52
N PHE A 106 12.48 3.77 -2.65
CA PHE A 106 11.23 4.52 -2.70
C PHE A 106 10.07 3.54 -2.81
N SER A 107 9.12 3.60 -1.86
CA SER A 107 7.85 2.94 -2.07
C SER A 107 7.16 3.59 -3.28
N ILE A 108 6.46 2.79 -4.07
CA ILE A 108 5.68 3.25 -5.24
C ILE A 108 4.73 4.40 -4.83
N PHE A 109 4.23 4.36 -3.59
CA PHE A 109 3.44 5.42 -3.00
C PHE A 109 4.19 6.76 -2.90
N CYS A 110 5.44 6.77 -2.41
CA CYS A 110 6.24 8.00 -2.33
C CYS A 110 6.49 8.62 -3.70
N ILE A 111 6.76 7.79 -4.71
CA ILE A 111 6.90 8.22 -6.10
C ILE A 111 5.60 8.86 -6.60
N GLY A 112 4.48 8.20 -6.39
CA GLY A 112 3.17 8.72 -6.76
C GLY A 112 2.86 10.05 -6.09
N LYS A 113 3.17 10.17 -4.80
CA LYS A 113 3.02 11.40 -4.02
C LYS A 113 3.90 12.53 -4.56
N MET A 114 5.13 12.25 -4.97
CA MET A 114 6.00 13.24 -5.63
C MET A 114 5.39 13.71 -6.94
N ARG A 115 4.87 12.78 -7.76
CA ARG A 115 4.16 13.15 -8.98
C ARG A 115 3.01 14.07 -8.62
N TRP A 116 2.13 13.72 -7.68
CA TRP A 116 1.04 14.60 -7.23
C TRP A 116 1.52 16.03 -6.90
N HIS A 117 2.63 16.18 -6.17
CA HIS A 117 3.20 17.50 -5.87
C HIS A 117 3.77 18.23 -7.10
N ALA A 118 4.21 17.50 -8.13
CA ALA A 118 4.63 18.04 -9.41
C ALA A 118 3.48 18.16 -10.44
N TYR A 119 2.31 17.55 -10.21
CA TYR A 119 1.27 17.23 -11.20
C TYR A 119 0.08 18.20 -11.24
N PHE A 120 0.20 19.44 -10.78
CA PHE A 120 -0.90 20.42 -10.95
C PHE A 120 -1.23 20.71 -12.45
N GLU A 121 -0.49 20.14 -13.42
CA GLU A 121 -0.70 20.31 -14.87
C GLU A 121 -1.24 19.07 -15.65
N PHE A 122 -1.65 17.96 -15.03
CA PHE A 122 -2.06 16.74 -15.77
C PHE A 122 -3.50 16.31 -15.43
N HIS A 123 -4.46 17.13 -15.87
CA HIS A 123 -5.89 16.96 -15.58
C HIS A 123 -6.54 15.80 -16.36
N ASP A 124 -6.00 15.46 -17.53
CA ASP A 124 -6.71 14.59 -18.50
C ASP A 124 -6.75 13.11 -18.12
N PHE A 125 -5.67 12.58 -17.54
CA PHE A 125 -5.56 11.15 -17.22
C PHE A 125 -6.47 10.72 -16.07
N TYR A 126 -6.54 11.53 -15.00
CA TYR A 126 -7.42 11.26 -13.86
C TYR A 126 -8.88 11.33 -14.28
N SER A 127 -9.23 12.21 -15.21
CA SER A 127 -10.60 12.27 -15.72
C SER A 127 -11.02 10.94 -16.36
N ASN A 128 -10.14 10.25 -17.08
CA ASN A 128 -10.46 9.00 -17.76
C ASN A 128 -10.52 7.81 -16.79
N ILE A 129 -9.53 7.65 -15.90
CA ILE A 129 -9.59 6.59 -14.88
C ILE A 129 -10.78 6.81 -13.94
N PHE A 130 -11.02 8.04 -13.49
CA PHE A 130 -12.12 8.33 -12.59
C PHE A 130 -13.48 8.13 -13.27
N LYS A 131 -13.60 8.41 -14.58
CA LYS A 131 -14.79 8.09 -15.38
C LYS A 131 -15.00 6.58 -15.51
N GLU A 132 -13.97 5.81 -15.85
CA GLU A 132 -14.06 4.33 -15.93
C GLU A 132 -14.44 3.72 -14.59
N LEU A 133 -13.80 4.15 -13.50
CA LEU A 133 -14.06 3.64 -12.16
C LEU A 133 -15.45 4.05 -11.65
N LEU A 134 -15.94 5.25 -12.00
CA LEU A 134 -17.31 5.68 -11.71
C LEU A 134 -18.36 4.95 -12.58
N LEU A 135 -18.03 4.59 -13.81
CA LEU A 135 -18.89 3.77 -14.67
C LEU A 135 -19.03 2.36 -14.08
N ASP A 136 -17.92 1.77 -13.63
CA ASP A 136 -17.92 0.47 -12.95
C ASP A 136 -18.69 0.51 -11.62
N LEU A 137 -18.51 1.56 -10.82
CA LEU A 137 -19.24 1.72 -9.55
C LEU A 137 -20.75 1.97 -9.74
N LYS A 138 -21.17 2.60 -10.84
CA LYS A 138 -22.59 2.73 -11.20
C LYS A 138 -23.23 1.42 -11.65
N SER A 139 -22.43 0.47 -12.13
CA SER A 139 -22.91 -0.87 -12.51
C SER A 139 -23.21 -1.75 -11.28
N VAL A 140 -22.50 -1.50 -10.17
CA VAL A 140 -22.70 -2.17 -8.88
C VAL A 140 -23.80 -1.43 -8.11
N ARG A 141 -25.05 -1.84 -8.32
CA ARG A 141 -26.17 -1.40 -7.47
C ARG A 141 -25.96 -1.92 -6.05
N PHE A 142 -25.83 -1.01 -5.09
CA PHE A 142 -26.08 -1.27 -3.67
C PHE A 142 -27.58 -1.19 -3.39
#